data_AF-A0AAD7EBL4-F1
#
_entry.id   AF-A0AAD7EBL4-F1
#
_cell.length_a   1.000
_cell.length_b   1.000
_cell.length_c   1.000
_cell.angle_alpha   90.00
_cell.angle_beta   90.00
_cell.angle_gamma   90.00
#
_symmetry.space_group_name_H-M   'P 1'
#
loop_
_entity.id
_entity.type
_entity.pdbx_description
1 polymer ?
#
loop_
_entity_poly.entity_id
_entity_poly.type
_entity_poly.pdbx_seq_one_letter_code
_entity_poly.pdbx_strand_id
1 'polypeptide(L)'
;MRGTRDRRSRVTMSKMLESIGNAVHHVHDNAHDLAAVTKSVAEEKLLDIPYVDLTIQFIGASGIPKVDVVGSADPYFVAKLDNRISFVSTVKVNTLKPVWNEIWQVKNVPVHASLAVEVLDKDDGAKRDDYIGKFSCSVSEGAKECEIDGPIFRRAGGTFWLKIDSKPSAEDPKSYPYMFDGPIRFSRHFSPTVGILTNTTSSAEDRTRLYSTWKMYIRGIQLFFGDTVQQWNHGYKAAQSIFAPGPSSLAVRSGIMAGHRLLYARSTTNSFGVIEKGADVLGVLRGGVRVKPAVYTYIISAEDDSLRFSETGAAFFVDFASKHALHANCHPCVRYSGEFHPRPAGGWAAFDDATPDEEVKWEIVVDNNSGTYSPDKTLLPKLKALLEYNFTDVAVYALDREDPALTESREACRAYALNHRGVKKEDLQPQRHQDQEVTLADRVSQISKEELQNVET
;
A
#
# COMPACT_ATOMS: atom_id res chain seq x y z
N MET A 1 -21.94 -15.14 63.93
CA MET A 1 -20.80 -14.27 63.56
C MET A 1 -21.06 -13.69 62.18
N ARG A 2 -20.86 -12.36 62.03
CA ARG A 2 -21.14 -11.55 60.84
C ARG A 2 -20.22 -11.89 59.67
N GLY A 3 -20.70 -11.66 58.44
CA GLY A 3 -19.86 -11.73 57.23
C GLY A 3 -20.60 -11.34 55.95
N THR A 4 -21.13 -10.12 55.88
CA THR A 4 -21.68 -9.48 54.68
C THR A 4 -20.60 -9.22 53.62
N ARG A 5 -20.72 -9.78 52.42
CA ARG A 5 -20.11 -9.26 51.18
C ARG A 5 -20.92 -9.72 49.97
N ASP A 6 -21.93 -8.93 49.58
CA ASP A 6 -22.17 -8.69 48.15
C ASP A 6 -23.03 -7.44 47.95
N ARG A 7 -22.38 -6.30 47.71
CA ARG A 7 -22.99 -5.02 47.32
C ARG A 7 -21.90 -4.00 46.93
N ARG A 8 -21.01 -4.36 46.00
CA ARG A 8 -20.06 -3.41 45.38
C ARG A 8 -19.75 -3.79 43.93
N SER A 9 -20.67 -3.53 43.00
CA SER A 9 -20.35 -3.63 41.56
C SER A 9 -21.18 -2.71 40.66
N ARG A 10 -21.73 -1.61 41.18
CA ARG A 10 -22.57 -0.69 40.36
C ARG A 10 -22.17 0.78 40.43
N VAL A 11 -20.95 1.09 40.83
CA VAL A 11 -20.46 2.47 40.96
C VAL A 11 -19.06 2.57 40.35
N THR A 12 -18.96 2.61 39.01
CA THR A 12 -17.63 2.69 38.36
C THR A 12 -17.59 3.51 37.06
N MET A 13 -18.65 4.21 36.69
CA MET A 13 -18.64 5.09 35.50
C MET A 13 -19.00 6.54 35.86
N SER A 14 -19.97 6.75 36.76
CA SER A 14 -20.34 8.08 37.25
C SER A 14 -19.23 8.76 38.06
N LYS A 15 -18.57 8.02 38.96
CA LYS A 15 -17.41 8.53 39.72
C LYS A 15 -16.18 8.79 38.84
N MET A 16 -16.06 8.09 37.72
CA MET A 16 -14.98 8.27 36.75
C MET A 16 -15.20 9.56 35.95
N LEU A 17 -16.43 9.80 35.50
CA LEU A 17 -16.85 11.07 34.86
C LEU A 17 -16.75 12.27 35.82
N GLU A 18 -17.07 12.11 37.11
CA GLU A 18 -16.85 13.15 38.13
C GLU A 18 -15.37 13.45 38.38
N SER A 19 -14.52 12.42 38.45
CA SER A 19 -13.08 12.61 38.67
C SER A 19 -12.38 13.20 37.45
N ILE A 20 -12.87 12.91 36.24
CA ILE A 20 -12.43 13.54 35.00
C ILE A 20 -12.94 14.98 34.93
N GLY A 21 -14.22 15.22 35.26
CA GLY A 21 -14.81 16.57 35.31
C GLY A 21 -14.10 17.52 36.27
N ASN A 22 -13.65 17.05 37.43
CA ASN A 22 -12.91 17.87 38.40
C ASN A 22 -11.47 18.18 37.98
N ALA A 23 -10.82 17.33 37.16
CA ALA A 23 -9.50 17.61 36.60
C ALA A 23 -9.56 18.57 35.38
N VAL A 24 -10.73 18.68 34.74
CA VAL A 24 -10.98 19.48 33.53
C VAL A 24 -11.28 20.96 33.85
N HIS A 25 -11.54 21.33 35.11
CA HIS A 25 -11.87 22.72 35.49
C HIS A 25 -10.70 23.74 35.37
N HIS A 26 -9.52 23.34 34.91
CA HIS A 26 -8.36 24.22 34.75
C HIS A 26 -7.75 24.29 33.33
N VAL A 27 -8.45 23.82 32.29
CA VAL A 27 -7.92 23.85 30.90
C VAL A 27 -8.89 24.57 29.97
N HIS A 28 -8.40 25.58 29.26
CA HIS A 28 -9.14 26.31 28.21
C HIS A 28 -9.27 25.43 26.96
N ASP A 29 -10.41 25.54 26.28
CA ASP A 29 -10.90 24.63 25.24
C ASP A 29 -9.94 24.33 24.08
N ASN A 30 -9.49 23.07 23.99
CA ASN A 30 -9.06 22.41 22.76
C ASN A 30 -9.21 20.88 22.91
N ALA A 31 -10.01 20.25 22.04
CA ALA A 31 -10.29 18.80 22.11
C ALA A 31 -9.02 17.93 21.95
N HIS A 32 -8.01 18.46 21.26
CA HIS A 32 -6.70 17.82 21.07
C HIS A 32 -5.93 17.66 22.41
N ASP A 33 -5.99 18.67 23.28
CA ASP A 33 -5.28 18.66 24.55
C ASP A 33 -5.96 17.72 25.56
N LEU A 34 -7.29 17.65 25.53
CA LEU A 34 -8.04 16.70 26.36
C LEU A 34 -7.76 15.25 25.95
N ALA A 35 -7.69 14.95 24.65
CA ALA A 35 -7.34 13.61 24.17
C ALA A 35 -5.92 13.21 24.56
N ALA A 36 -4.95 14.12 24.44
CA ALA A 36 -3.55 13.88 24.83
C ALA A 36 -3.39 13.65 26.34
N VAL A 37 -4.07 14.46 27.17
CA VAL A 37 -4.07 14.30 28.64
C VAL A 37 -4.79 13.01 29.06
N THR A 38 -5.89 12.66 28.39
CA THR A 38 -6.59 11.40 28.69
C THR A 38 -5.73 10.19 28.31
N LYS A 39 -4.99 10.28 27.21
CA LYS A 39 -4.05 9.25 26.75
C LYS A 39 -2.89 9.07 27.73
N SER A 40 -2.24 10.15 28.17
CA SER A 40 -1.14 10.05 29.14
C SER A 40 -1.59 9.47 30.48
N VAL A 41 -2.78 9.85 30.97
CA VAL A 41 -3.34 9.33 32.22
C VAL A 41 -3.75 7.85 32.09
N ALA A 42 -4.24 7.42 30.92
CA ALA A 42 -4.59 6.02 30.67
C ALA A 42 -3.35 5.12 30.56
N GLU A 43 -2.29 5.59 29.88
CA GLU A 43 -1.01 4.91 29.74
C GLU A 43 -0.25 4.81 31.09
N GLU A 44 -0.28 5.86 31.91
CA GLU A 44 0.42 5.93 33.20
C GLU A 44 -0.27 5.10 34.30
N LYS A 45 -1.59 4.88 34.21
CA LYS A 45 -2.38 4.19 35.25
C LYS A 45 -2.63 2.69 35.04
N LEU A 46 -2.00 2.05 34.05
CA LEU A 46 -2.17 0.59 33.79
C LEU A 46 -3.64 0.16 33.69
N LEU A 47 -4.52 1.05 33.23
CA LEU A 47 -5.92 0.72 33.03
C LEU A 47 -6.04 -0.24 31.84
N ASP A 48 -6.90 -1.26 31.93
CA ASP A 48 -7.26 -2.05 30.76
C ASP A 48 -8.02 -1.16 29.80
N ILE A 49 -7.29 -0.58 28.85
CA ILE A 49 -7.83 0.26 27.79
C ILE A 49 -8.69 -0.64 26.89
N PRO A 50 -9.99 -0.35 26.72
CA PRO A 50 -10.82 -1.07 25.77
C PRO A 50 -10.35 -0.84 24.34
N TYR A 51 -10.48 -1.88 23.51
CA TYR A 51 -10.20 -1.82 22.08
C TYR A 51 -11.49 -2.05 21.29
N VAL A 52 -11.57 -1.39 20.14
CA VAL A 52 -12.68 -1.48 19.20
C VAL A 52 -12.19 -1.78 17.79
N ASP A 53 -13.02 -2.49 17.04
CA ASP A 53 -12.89 -2.59 15.59
C ASP A 53 -13.70 -1.47 14.95
N LEU A 54 -13.06 -0.71 14.06
CA LEU A 54 -13.63 0.45 13.40
C LEU A 54 -13.98 0.13 11.96
N THR A 55 -15.13 0.61 11.51
CA THR A 55 -15.44 0.83 10.09
C THR A 55 -15.61 2.32 9.86
N ILE A 56 -14.67 2.92 9.14
CA ILE A 56 -14.64 4.36 8.84
C ILE A 56 -15.06 4.52 7.39
N GLN A 57 -16.17 5.23 7.15
CA GLN A 57 -16.60 5.65 5.82
C GLN A 57 -16.23 7.11 5.63
N PHE A 58 -15.30 7.39 4.72
CA PHE A 58 -14.95 8.73 4.30
C PHE A 58 -15.91 9.16 3.17
N ILE A 59 -16.88 10.01 3.50
CA ILE A 59 -18.02 10.31 2.62
C ILE A 59 -17.59 11.29 1.52
N GLY A 60 -17.16 12.49 1.92
CA GLY A 60 -16.88 13.57 0.98
C GLY A 60 -16.43 14.84 1.68
N ALA A 61 -16.14 15.87 0.89
CA ALA A 61 -15.88 17.21 1.38
C ALA A 61 -16.52 18.26 0.47
N SER A 62 -16.65 19.49 0.95
CA SER A 62 -17.11 20.62 0.15
C SER A 62 -16.43 21.92 0.56
N GLY A 63 -16.45 22.90 -0.33
CA GLY A 63 -15.83 24.21 -0.06
C GLY A 63 -14.31 24.15 -0.08
N ILE A 64 -13.75 23.17 -0.78
CA ILE A 64 -12.30 23.07 -0.98
C ILE A 64 -11.83 24.32 -1.73
N PRO A 65 -10.77 25.01 -1.28
CA PRO A 65 -10.23 26.16 -1.97
C PRO A 65 -9.70 25.74 -3.33
N LYS A 66 -9.89 26.60 -4.34
CA LYS A 66 -9.22 26.43 -5.62
C LYS A 66 -7.73 26.77 -5.45
N VAL A 67 -6.88 25.77 -5.66
CA VAL A 67 -5.43 25.89 -5.50
C VAL A 67 -4.74 25.98 -6.86
N ASP A 68 -5.26 25.30 -7.88
CA ASP A 68 -4.77 25.37 -9.26
C ASP A 68 -5.00 26.71 -10.00
N VAL A 69 -4.03 27.05 -10.85
CA VAL A 69 -4.05 28.23 -11.76
C VAL A 69 -5.04 28.05 -12.92
N VAL A 70 -5.22 26.81 -13.42
CA VAL A 70 -6.12 26.45 -14.53
C VAL A 70 -6.86 25.15 -14.17
N GLY A 71 -8.19 25.15 -14.17
CA GLY A 71 -9.01 24.00 -13.70
C GLY A 71 -9.70 24.25 -12.35
N SER A 72 -10.25 23.19 -11.74
CA SER A 72 -10.71 23.17 -10.33
C SER A 72 -9.57 22.66 -9.44
N ALA A 73 -9.83 21.75 -8.49
CA ALA A 73 -8.82 21.03 -7.71
C ALA A 73 -9.01 19.54 -7.97
N ASP A 74 -7.98 18.74 -7.78
CA ASP A 74 -7.92 17.28 -7.82
C ASP A 74 -7.74 16.68 -6.39
N PRO A 75 -8.68 16.88 -5.46
CA PRO A 75 -8.47 16.55 -4.06
C PRO A 75 -8.36 15.05 -3.75
N TYR A 76 -7.48 14.72 -2.81
CA TYR A 76 -7.40 13.45 -2.10
C TYR A 76 -7.06 13.68 -0.62
N PHE A 77 -7.15 12.64 0.20
CA PHE A 77 -6.78 12.73 1.61
C PHE A 77 -5.92 11.56 2.07
N VAL A 78 -5.13 11.82 3.11
CA VAL A 78 -4.38 10.84 3.90
C VAL A 78 -4.97 10.84 5.31
N ALA A 79 -5.52 9.71 5.72
CA ALA A 79 -6.00 9.49 7.08
C ALA A 79 -4.99 8.64 7.87
N LYS A 80 -4.77 8.96 9.15
CA LYS A 80 -3.85 8.26 10.05
C LYS A 80 -4.54 8.02 11.39
N LEU A 81 -4.47 6.78 11.89
CA LEU A 81 -4.87 6.45 13.27
C LEU A 81 -3.62 6.44 14.14
N ASP A 82 -3.49 7.39 15.06
CA ASP A 82 -2.35 7.52 15.99
C ASP A 82 -0.95 7.49 15.31
N ASN A 83 -0.87 7.80 14.01
CA ASN A 83 0.31 7.59 13.17
C ASN A 83 0.84 6.13 13.13
N ARG A 84 0.00 5.15 13.50
CA ARG A 84 0.33 3.72 13.53
C ARG A 84 -0.05 3.00 12.25
N ILE A 85 -1.16 3.42 11.64
CA ILE A 85 -1.64 2.91 10.36
C ILE A 85 -2.24 4.08 9.57
N SER A 86 -2.08 4.04 8.24
CA SER A 86 -2.59 5.07 7.36
C SER A 86 -3.49 4.51 6.27
N PHE A 87 -4.34 5.39 5.76
CA PHE A 87 -5.20 5.17 4.63
C PHE A 87 -5.04 6.34 3.68
N VAL A 88 -5.04 6.08 2.38
CA VAL A 88 -4.97 7.14 1.38
C VAL A 88 -6.06 6.95 0.35
N SER A 89 -6.81 8.02 0.09
CA SER A 89 -7.97 7.99 -0.78
C SER A 89 -7.61 7.92 -2.27
N THR A 90 -8.63 7.70 -3.10
CA THR A 90 -8.55 8.03 -4.53
C THR A 90 -8.50 9.54 -4.73
N VAL A 91 -7.93 9.96 -5.86
CA VAL A 91 -7.94 11.35 -6.33
C VAL A 91 -9.27 11.61 -7.04
N LYS A 92 -9.92 12.73 -6.74
CA LYS A 92 -11.17 13.16 -7.40
C LYS A 92 -10.89 14.31 -8.33
N VAL A 93 -10.98 14.06 -9.62
CA VAL A 93 -10.56 15.02 -10.64
C VAL A 93 -11.55 16.19 -10.77
N ASN A 94 -11.01 17.40 -10.83
CA ASN A 94 -11.66 18.65 -11.20
C ASN A 94 -12.93 18.94 -10.37
N THR A 95 -12.83 18.89 -9.04
CA THR A 95 -13.96 19.14 -8.14
C THR A 95 -13.56 19.82 -6.83
N LEU A 96 -14.35 20.81 -6.40
CA LEU A 96 -14.28 21.39 -5.03
C LEU A 96 -15.27 20.74 -4.06
N LYS A 97 -15.99 19.71 -4.52
CA LYS A 97 -16.99 18.94 -3.76
C LYS A 97 -16.75 17.43 -3.95
N PRO A 98 -15.58 16.90 -3.58
CA PRO A 98 -15.27 15.50 -3.79
C PRO A 98 -16.19 14.58 -2.98
N VAL A 99 -16.61 13.49 -3.62
CA VAL A 99 -17.30 12.38 -2.98
C VAL A 99 -16.41 11.15 -3.12
N TRP A 100 -15.85 10.68 -2.01
CA TRP A 100 -15.03 9.48 -1.97
C TRP A 100 -15.88 8.24 -1.76
N ASN A 101 -16.76 8.25 -0.75
CA ASN A 101 -17.51 7.08 -0.28
C ASN A 101 -16.61 5.84 -0.08
N GLU A 102 -15.43 6.06 0.48
CA GLU A 102 -14.44 5.02 0.65
C GLU A 102 -14.44 4.47 2.07
N ILE A 103 -14.35 3.15 2.21
CA ILE A 103 -14.39 2.46 3.49
C ILE A 103 -12.97 2.06 3.91
N TRP A 104 -12.70 2.16 5.22
CA TRP A 104 -11.51 1.65 5.87
C TRP A 104 -11.88 0.90 7.14
N GLN A 105 -11.45 -0.36 7.24
CA GLN A 105 -11.70 -1.24 8.37
C GLN A 105 -10.40 -1.54 9.10
N VAL A 106 -10.40 -1.29 10.40
CA VAL A 106 -9.22 -1.48 11.27
C VAL A 106 -9.66 -2.14 12.55
N LYS A 107 -9.00 -3.24 12.90
CA LYS A 107 -9.21 -3.99 14.14
C LYS A 107 -8.29 -3.50 15.25
N ASN A 108 -8.71 -3.76 16.49
CA ASN A 108 -7.89 -3.57 17.67
C ASN A 108 -7.37 -2.13 17.80
N VAL A 109 -8.27 -1.15 17.70
CA VAL A 109 -7.97 0.27 17.89
C VAL A 109 -8.32 0.67 19.33
N PRO A 110 -7.41 1.26 20.11
CA PRO A 110 -7.75 1.81 21.42
C PRO A 110 -8.89 2.83 21.33
N VAL A 111 -9.86 2.80 22.23
CA VAL A 111 -11.03 3.71 22.22
C VAL A 111 -10.69 5.20 22.29
N HIS A 112 -9.47 5.54 22.73
CA HIS A 112 -8.98 6.91 22.84
C HIS A 112 -8.07 7.34 21.67
N ALA A 113 -7.94 6.50 20.63
CA ALA A 113 -7.15 6.83 19.45
C ALA A 113 -7.69 8.08 18.74
N SER A 114 -6.79 8.78 18.05
CA SER A 114 -7.08 9.96 17.25
C SER A 114 -7.01 9.62 15.76
N LEU A 115 -8.04 10.02 15.02
CA LEU A 115 -8.06 10.00 13.56
C LEU A 115 -7.64 11.38 13.05
N ALA A 116 -6.43 11.47 12.48
CA ALA A 116 -5.93 12.65 11.81
C ALA A 116 -6.15 12.51 10.30
N VAL A 117 -6.62 13.56 9.64
CA VAL A 117 -6.83 13.60 8.19
C VAL A 117 -6.16 14.83 7.60
N GLU A 118 -5.34 14.61 6.57
CA GLU A 118 -4.69 15.65 5.75
C GLU A 118 -5.33 15.61 4.37
N VAL A 119 -5.76 16.77 3.85
CA VAL A 119 -6.34 16.92 2.51
C VAL A 119 -5.34 17.64 1.62
N LEU A 120 -5.11 17.11 0.42
CA LEU A 120 -4.14 17.60 -0.54
C LEU A 120 -4.78 17.70 -1.94
N ASP A 121 -4.28 18.63 -2.73
CA ASP A 121 -4.63 18.82 -4.13
C ASP A 121 -3.59 18.14 -5.03
N LYS A 122 -4.05 17.33 -5.98
CA LYS A 122 -3.16 16.54 -6.81
C LYS A 122 -2.75 17.31 -8.07
N ASP A 123 -1.52 17.81 -8.07
CA ASP A 123 -0.98 18.50 -9.24
C ASP A 123 -0.12 17.55 -10.08
N ASP A 124 -0.64 17.14 -11.24
CA ASP A 124 0.10 16.30 -12.18
C ASP A 124 1.27 17.09 -12.80
N GLY A 125 2.50 16.65 -12.52
CA GLY A 125 3.73 17.30 -12.99
C GLY A 125 4.37 18.27 -12.00
N ALA A 126 3.72 18.55 -10.86
CA ALA A 126 4.36 19.28 -9.77
C ALA A 126 5.20 18.34 -8.88
N LYS A 127 6.21 18.91 -8.21
CA LYS A 127 7.12 18.16 -7.32
C LYS A 127 6.48 17.76 -5.99
N ARG A 128 5.49 18.53 -5.55
CA ARG A 128 4.69 18.28 -4.35
C ARG A 128 3.26 18.65 -4.66
N ASP A 129 2.36 17.85 -4.13
CA ASP A 129 0.93 18.11 -4.15
C ASP A 129 0.62 19.27 -3.19
N ASP A 130 -0.34 20.12 -3.56
CA ASP A 130 -0.66 21.34 -2.83
C ASP A 130 -1.43 21.01 -1.54
N TYR A 131 -0.96 21.51 -0.40
CA TYR A 131 -1.60 21.23 0.89
C TYR A 131 -2.86 22.09 1.06
N ILE A 132 -4.02 21.44 1.18
CA ILE A 132 -5.32 22.13 1.38
C ILE A 132 -5.54 22.41 2.86
N GLY A 133 -5.34 21.40 3.72
CA GLY A 133 -5.60 21.53 5.15
C GLY A 133 -5.66 20.19 5.87
N LYS A 134 -5.99 20.22 7.16
CA LYS A 134 -6.09 19.02 8.00
C LYS A 134 -7.17 19.16 9.06
N PHE A 135 -7.52 18.06 9.69
CA PHE A 135 -8.28 18.06 10.94
C PHE A 135 -7.93 16.82 11.77
N SER A 136 -8.40 16.77 13.01
CA SER A 136 -8.33 15.58 13.84
C SER A 136 -9.63 15.39 14.60
N CYS A 137 -10.05 14.14 14.78
CA CYS A 137 -11.25 13.80 15.54
C CYS A 137 -11.06 12.50 16.33
N SER A 138 -11.88 12.29 17.35
CA SER A 138 -11.92 11.04 18.09
C SER A 138 -12.45 9.89 17.24
N VAL A 139 -12.09 8.65 17.57
CA VAL A 139 -12.65 7.44 16.95
C VAL A 139 -14.03 7.05 17.48
N SER A 140 -14.73 7.94 18.19
CA SER A 140 -16.08 7.65 18.71
C SER A 140 -17.07 7.42 17.58
N GLU A 141 -17.96 6.45 17.76
CA GLU A 141 -19.03 6.12 16.82
C GLU A 141 -19.91 7.33 16.49
N GLY A 142 -20.37 7.39 15.24
CA GLY A 142 -21.29 8.41 14.73
C GLY A 142 -20.83 9.07 13.43
N ALA A 143 -21.74 9.83 12.85
CA ALA A 143 -21.42 10.75 11.76
C ALA A 143 -20.70 11.98 12.32
N LYS A 144 -19.67 12.43 11.63
CA LYS A 144 -18.87 13.60 11.99
C LYS A 144 -18.83 14.58 10.82
N GLU A 145 -18.99 15.84 11.17
CA GLU A 145 -18.72 16.98 10.32
C GLU A 145 -17.48 17.68 10.89
N CYS A 146 -16.43 17.80 10.09
CA CYS A 146 -15.15 18.35 10.51
C CYS A 146 -14.78 19.53 9.63
N GLU A 147 -14.44 20.67 10.25
CA GLU A 147 -13.84 21.79 9.54
C GLU A 147 -12.40 21.44 9.15
N ILE A 148 -12.01 21.77 7.92
CA ILE A 148 -10.67 21.56 7.42
C ILE A 148 -9.84 22.81 7.76
N ASP A 149 -8.88 22.66 8.65
CA ASP A 149 -7.95 23.71 9.03
C ASP A 149 -6.92 23.93 7.92
N GLY A 150 -7.07 25.06 7.22
CA GLY A 150 -6.14 25.50 6.19
C GLY A 150 -4.80 25.98 6.77
N PRO A 151 -3.82 26.32 5.91
CA PRO A 151 -2.58 26.98 6.32
C PRO A 151 -2.85 28.27 7.10
N ILE A 152 -1.90 28.70 7.94
CA ILE A 152 -1.98 29.85 8.88
C ILE A 152 -2.56 31.15 8.24
N PHE A 153 -2.44 31.33 6.92
CA PHE A 153 -2.92 32.51 6.19
C PHE A 153 -4.19 32.29 5.34
N ARG A 154 -4.77 31.08 5.29
CA ARG A 154 -6.03 30.75 4.60
C ARG A 154 -7.04 30.22 5.62
N ARG A 155 -8.18 30.91 5.78
CA ARG A 155 -9.08 30.72 6.92
C ARG A 155 -9.98 29.48 6.91
N ALA A 156 -10.22 28.81 5.79
CA ALA A 156 -11.02 27.57 5.77
C ALA A 156 -10.66 26.70 4.57
N GLY A 157 -10.31 25.43 4.82
CA GLY A 157 -10.06 24.41 3.79
C GLY A 157 -11.34 23.70 3.31
N GLY A 158 -12.51 24.09 3.85
CA GLY A 158 -13.80 23.47 3.59
C GLY A 158 -14.31 22.62 4.75
N THR A 159 -15.32 21.81 4.48
CA THR A 159 -15.95 20.88 5.44
C THR A 159 -15.80 19.46 4.94
N PHE A 160 -15.42 18.54 5.82
CA PHE A 160 -15.26 17.10 5.56
C PHE A 160 -16.31 16.30 6.34
N TRP A 161 -16.90 15.29 5.70
CA TRP A 161 -17.85 14.37 6.34
C TRP A 161 -17.34 12.94 6.35
N LEU A 162 -17.49 12.28 7.50
CA LEU A 162 -17.20 10.87 7.67
C LEU A 162 -18.17 10.22 8.66
N LYS A 163 -18.28 8.90 8.60
CA LYS A 163 -19.03 8.10 9.56
C LYS A 163 -18.12 7.03 10.15
N ILE A 164 -18.16 6.86 11.47
CA ILE A 164 -17.46 5.79 12.17
C ILE A 164 -18.51 4.87 12.78
N ASP A 165 -18.45 3.59 12.45
CA ASP A 165 -19.12 2.52 13.17
C ASP A 165 -18.08 1.77 14.02
N SER A 166 -18.42 1.40 15.25
CA SER A 166 -17.49 0.76 16.18
C SER A 166 -18.12 -0.48 16.82
N LYS A 167 -17.31 -1.50 17.11
CA LYS A 167 -17.70 -2.65 17.94
C LYS A 167 -16.54 -3.06 18.84
N PRO A 168 -16.78 -3.62 20.04
CA PRO A 168 -15.70 -4.16 20.86
C PRO A 168 -14.85 -5.17 20.08
N SER A 169 -13.52 -5.09 20.20
CA SER A 169 -12.61 -6.06 19.61
C SER A 169 -12.72 -7.43 20.29
N ALA A 170 -12.32 -8.48 19.56
CA ALA A 170 -12.29 -9.86 20.06
C ALA A 170 -11.19 -10.06 21.14
N GLU A 171 -11.04 -11.30 21.62
CA GLU A 171 -10.04 -11.63 22.65
C GLU A 171 -8.61 -11.32 22.17
N ASP A 172 -7.82 -10.73 23.07
CA ASP A 172 -6.42 -10.32 22.89
C ASP A 172 -6.12 -9.26 21.80
N PRO A 173 -6.76 -8.08 21.86
CA PRO A 173 -6.52 -7.01 20.89
C PRO A 173 -5.12 -6.39 21.00
N LYS A 174 -4.42 -6.61 22.13
CA LYS A 174 -3.08 -6.08 22.40
C LYS A 174 -2.01 -6.79 21.57
N SER A 175 -2.26 -8.02 21.10
CA SER A 175 -1.32 -8.76 20.27
C SER A 175 -1.13 -8.18 18.88
N TYR A 176 -2.17 -7.57 18.30
CA TYR A 176 -2.13 -7.00 16.94
C TYR A 176 -2.87 -5.66 16.87
N PRO A 177 -2.35 -4.59 17.51
CA PRO A 177 -3.04 -3.32 17.55
C PRO A 177 -3.00 -2.62 16.18
N TYR A 178 -4.06 -1.90 15.83
CA TYR A 178 -4.18 -1.19 14.55
C TYR A 178 -4.04 -2.09 13.31
N MET A 179 -4.69 -3.25 13.34
CA MET A 179 -4.58 -4.22 12.26
C MET A 179 -5.55 -3.89 11.13
N PHE A 180 -5.03 -3.79 9.89
CA PHE A 180 -5.86 -3.62 8.70
C PHE A 180 -6.79 -4.82 8.48
N ASP A 181 -8.10 -4.55 8.31
CA ASP A 181 -9.14 -5.57 8.12
C ASP A 181 -9.92 -5.43 6.81
N GLY A 182 -9.58 -4.44 5.98
CA GLY A 182 -10.14 -4.28 4.64
C GLY A 182 -10.79 -2.91 4.40
N PRO A 183 -11.55 -2.78 3.30
CA PRO A 183 -11.57 -3.70 2.16
C PRO A 183 -10.20 -3.74 1.45
N ILE A 184 -9.88 -4.85 0.75
CA ILE A 184 -8.59 -4.99 0.05
C ILE A 184 -8.55 -4.02 -1.14
N ARG A 185 -7.85 -2.89 -0.96
CA ARG A 185 -7.73 -1.86 -1.99
C ARG A 185 -6.45 -2.03 -2.77
N PHE A 186 -6.51 -1.73 -4.06
CA PHE A 186 -5.33 -1.62 -4.89
C PHE A 186 -5.30 -0.30 -5.67
N SER A 187 -4.10 0.18 -5.94
CA SER A 187 -3.80 1.20 -6.93
C SER A 187 -2.87 0.62 -7.99
N ARG A 188 -3.21 0.84 -9.25
CA ARG A 188 -2.32 0.61 -10.39
C ARG A 188 -1.79 1.96 -10.83
N HIS A 189 -0.47 2.08 -10.75
CA HIS A 189 0.24 3.28 -11.12
C HIS A 189 0.76 3.14 -12.54
N PHE A 190 0.41 4.09 -13.38
CA PHE A 190 0.98 4.25 -14.71
C PHE A 190 1.84 5.50 -14.70
N SER A 191 3.09 5.38 -15.14
CA SER A 191 3.99 6.53 -15.24
C SER A 191 4.22 6.87 -16.72
N PRO A 192 3.58 7.92 -17.25
CA PRO A 192 3.82 8.40 -18.61
C PRO A 192 5.30 8.75 -18.83
N THR A 193 5.95 9.33 -17.82
CA THR A 193 7.37 9.67 -17.82
C THR A 193 8.23 8.43 -18.04
N VAL A 194 7.93 7.33 -17.34
CA VAL A 194 8.61 6.04 -17.56
C VAL A 194 8.40 5.52 -18.99
N GLY A 195 7.19 5.65 -19.53
CA GLY A 195 6.88 5.25 -20.91
C GLY A 195 7.65 6.06 -21.97
N ILE A 196 7.95 7.34 -21.68
CA ILE A 196 8.79 8.20 -22.53
C ILE A 196 10.28 7.82 -22.38
N LEU A 197 10.76 7.64 -21.15
CA LEU A 197 12.18 7.37 -20.87
C LEU A 197 12.70 6.06 -21.46
N THR A 198 11.81 5.09 -21.65
CA THR A 198 12.13 3.76 -22.18
C THR A 198 12.10 3.69 -23.71
N ASN A 199 11.72 4.79 -24.40
CA ASN A 199 11.76 4.95 -25.86
C ASN A 199 11.21 3.75 -26.66
N THR A 200 10.19 3.05 -26.13
CA THR A 200 9.62 1.87 -26.79
C THR A 200 8.68 2.26 -27.91
N THR A 201 8.85 1.66 -29.09
CA THR A 201 8.01 1.82 -30.29
C THR A 201 6.63 1.17 -30.20
N SER A 202 6.22 0.74 -29.00
CA SER A 202 4.97 0.02 -28.75
C SER A 202 3.75 0.94 -28.74
N SER A 203 2.57 0.39 -29.04
CA SER A 203 1.32 1.15 -29.13
C SER A 203 0.97 1.80 -27.79
N ALA A 204 0.08 2.81 -27.79
CA ALA A 204 -0.31 3.48 -26.54
C ALA A 204 -0.83 2.52 -25.47
N GLU A 205 -1.59 1.48 -25.85
CA GLU A 205 -2.07 0.44 -24.94
C GLU A 205 -0.97 -0.48 -24.41
N ASP A 206 0.03 -0.81 -25.24
CA ASP A 206 1.18 -1.63 -24.83
C ASP A 206 2.06 -0.88 -23.84
N ARG A 207 2.22 0.44 -24.02
CA ARG A 207 2.95 1.31 -23.07
C ARG A 207 2.24 1.39 -21.72
N THR A 208 0.91 1.49 -21.68
CA THR A 208 0.16 1.53 -20.41
C THR A 208 0.38 0.26 -19.56
N ARG A 209 0.61 -0.87 -20.23
CA ARG A 209 0.67 -2.20 -19.61
C ARG A 209 2.09 -2.59 -19.19
N LEU A 210 3.10 -2.31 -20.02
CA LEU A 210 4.51 -2.67 -19.73
C LEU A 210 5.12 -1.89 -18.54
N TYR A 211 4.51 -0.79 -18.11
CA TYR A 211 5.05 0.08 -17.06
C TYR A 211 4.12 0.25 -15.85
N SER A 212 3.19 -0.70 -15.66
CA SER A 212 2.31 -0.69 -14.50
C SER A 212 3.00 -1.25 -13.26
N THR A 213 2.85 -0.56 -12.14
CA THR A 213 3.09 -1.13 -10.81
C THR A 213 1.80 -1.16 -10.02
N TRP A 214 1.66 -2.15 -9.16
CA TRP A 214 0.50 -2.31 -8.30
C TRP A 214 0.93 -2.18 -6.85
N LYS A 215 0.13 -1.44 -6.08
CA LYS A 215 0.20 -1.39 -4.62
C LYS A 215 -1.15 -1.86 -4.08
N MET A 216 -1.13 -2.85 -3.22
CA MET A 216 -2.33 -3.48 -2.65
C MET A 216 -2.18 -3.62 -1.14
N TYR A 217 -3.25 -3.38 -0.39
CA TYR A 217 -3.31 -3.63 1.04
C TYR A 217 -4.11 -4.90 1.29
N ILE A 218 -3.42 -5.98 1.66
CA ILE A 218 -4.03 -7.27 1.99
C ILE A 218 -4.17 -7.42 3.52
N ARG A 219 -5.18 -8.17 3.94
CA ARG A 219 -5.54 -8.35 5.35
C ARG A 219 -4.60 -9.33 6.04
N GLY A 220 -4.37 -9.13 7.33
CA GLY A 220 -3.76 -10.14 8.20
C GLY A 220 -2.24 -10.28 8.11
N ILE A 221 -1.50 -9.39 7.45
CA ILE A 221 -0.02 -9.48 7.40
C ILE A 221 0.60 -9.63 8.81
N GLN A 222 0.13 -8.83 9.77
CA GLN A 222 0.57 -8.92 11.16
C GLN A 222 0.21 -10.25 11.83
N LEU A 223 -0.92 -10.88 11.47
CA LEU A 223 -1.31 -12.19 12.01
C LEU A 223 -0.32 -13.29 11.59
N PHE A 224 0.08 -13.28 10.32
CA PHE A 224 0.93 -14.35 9.78
C PHE A 224 2.43 -14.10 10.01
N PHE A 225 2.87 -12.84 9.88
CA PHE A 225 4.29 -12.49 9.99
C PHE A 225 4.67 -11.88 11.35
N GLY A 226 3.74 -11.32 12.12
CA GLY A 226 4.05 -10.60 13.36
C GLY A 226 5.07 -9.51 13.10
N ASP A 227 6.16 -9.49 13.88
CA ASP A 227 7.30 -8.60 13.69
C ASP A 227 8.42 -9.18 12.81
N THR A 228 8.19 -10.36 12.22
CA THR A 228 9.19 -11.03 11.36
C THR A 228 9.45 -10.19 10.11
N VAL A 229 10.72 -9.94 9.83
CA VAL A 229 11.22 -9.27 8.62
C VAL A 229 12.42 -10.02 8.05
N GLN A 230 12.67 -9.86 6.76
CA GLN A 230 13.77 -10.44 6.01
C GLN A 230 14.73 -9.32 5.62
N GLN A 231 15.94 -9.36 6.17
CA GLN A 231 17.00 -8.39 5.87
C GLN A 231 17.54 -8.59 4.46
N TRP A 232 18.17 -7.57 3.91
CA TRP A 232 18.87 -7.70 2.65
C TRP A 232 20.00 -8.75 2.72
N ASN A 233 20.24 -9.42 1.60
CA ASN A 233 21.18 -10.52 1.48
C ASN A 233 22.62 -10.00 1.39
N HIS A 234 23.35 -10.16 2.49
CA HIS A 234 24.75 -9.73 2.60
C HIS A 234 25.71 -10.54 1.73
N GLY A 235 25.31 -11.72 1.23
CA GLY A 235 26.09 -12.55 0.32
C GLY A 235 25.84 -12.24 -1.16
N TYR A 236 24.88 -11.36 -1.50
CA TYR A 236 24.52 -11.08 -2.89
C TYR A 236 25.14 -9.76 -3.38
N LYS A 237 26.01 -9.83 -4.38
CA LYS A 237 26.76 -8.67 -4.91
C LYS A 237 25.87 -7.49 -5.31
N ALA A 238 24.73 -7.74 -5.95
CA ALA A 238 23.84 -6.65 -6.34
C ALA A 238 23.12 -6.00 -5.15
N ALA A 239 22.87 -6.75 -4.06
CA ALA A 239 22.36 -6.15 -2.83
C ALA A 239 23.47 -5.36 -2.10
N GLN A 240 24.71 -5.87 -2.08
CA GLN A 240 25.86 -5.14 -1.54
C GLN A 240 26.05 -3.80 -2.26
N SER A 241 25.92 -3.73 -3.59
CA SER A 241 26.03 -2.47 -4.33
C SER A 241 24.93 -1.45 -4.02
N ILE A 242 23.88 -1.82 -3.29
CA ILE A 242 22.77 -0.94 -2.90
C ILE A 242 22.89 -0.56 -1.41
N PHE A 243 23.18 -1.54 -0.56
CA PHE A 243 23.07 -1.41 0.89
C PHE A 243 24.40 -1.30 1.63
N ALA A 244 25.51 -1.74 1.03
CA ALA A 244 26.81 -1.63 1.70
C ALA A 244 27.20 -0.16 1.91
N PRO A 245 27.96 0.16 2.97
CA PRO A 245 28.46 1.52 3.18
C PRO A 245 29.36 1.98 2.03
N GLY A 246 29.16 3.21 1.56
CA GLY A 246 30.05 3.83 0.58
C GLY A 246 29.35 4.79 -0.38
N PRO A 247 30.11 5.70 -1.01
CA PRO A 247 29.56 6.69 -1.96
C PRO A 247 28.94 6.03 -3.20
N SER A 248 29.51 4.94 -3.69
CA SER A 248 28.96 4.21 -4.84
C SER A 248 27.58 3.62 -4.54
N SER A 249 27.41 2.98 -3.38
CA SER A 249 26.11 2.43 -2.96
C SER A 249 25.06 3.51 -2.72
N LEU A 250 25.47 4.67 -2.20
CA LEU A 250 24.59 5.84 -2.06
C LEU A 250 24.05 6.33 -3.41
N ALA A 251 24.90 6.37 -4.44
CA ALA A 251 24.50 6.78 -5.78
C ALA A 251 23.50 5.79 -6.41
N VAL A 252 23.80 4.48 -6.34
CA VAL A 252 22.89 3.42 -6.81
C VAL A 252 21.56 3.50 -6.08
N ARG A 253 21.57 3.58 -4.74
CA ARG A 253 20.36 3.67 -3.92
C ARG A 253 19.52 4.90 -4.27
N SER A 254 20.16 6.05 -4.47
CA SER A 254 19.45 7.28 -4.86
C SER A 254 18.74 7.14 -6.20
N GLY A 255 19.37 6.50 -7.19
CA GLY A 255 18.75 6.21 -8.49
C GLY A 255 17.56 5.26 -8.37
N ILE A 256 17.68 4.21 -7.56
CA ILE A 256 16.56 3.28 -7.29
C ILE A 256 15.40 3.99 -6.58
N MET A 257 15.68 4.81 -5.55
CA MET A 257 14.64 5.57 -4.84
C MET A 257 13.95 6.58 -5.76
N ALA A 258 14.67 7.22 -6.67
CA ALA A 258 14.08 8.08 -7.69
C ALA A 258 13.17 7.27 -8.64
N GLY A 259 13.62 6.09 -9.08
CA GLY A 259 12.80 5.16 -9.87
C GLY A 259 11.54 4.72 -9.12
N HIS A 260 11.64 4.42 -7.82
CA HIS A 260 10.49 4.09 -6.99
C HIS A 260 9.46 5.22 -6.98
N ARG A 261 9.93 6.46 -6.74
CA ARG A 261 9.05 7.65 -6.72
C ARG A 261 8.33 7.84 -8.05
N LEU A 262 9.01 7.66 -9.19
CA LEU A 262 8.38 7.78 -10.51
C LEU A 262 7.36 6.68 -10.78
N LEU A 263 7.62 5.45 -10.33
CA LEU A 263 6.72 4.30 -10.55
C LEU A 263 5.48 4.33 -9.66
N TYR A 264 5.63 4.72 -8.40
CA TYR A 264 4.54 4.80 -7.42
C TYR A 264 3.98 6.23 -7.29
N ALA A 265 4.40 7.15 -8.16
CA ALA A 265 3.85 8.50 -8.22
C ALA A 265 2.33 8.42 -8.35
N ARG A 266 1.65 9.29 -7.60
CA ARG A 266 0.23 9.53 -7.82
C ARG A 266 0.09 10.31 -9.13
N SER A 267 -0.92 9.96 -9.91
CA SER A 267 -1.39 10.74 -11.03
C SER A 267 -2.91 10.62 -11.11
N THR A 268 -3.56 11.62 -11.71
CA THR A 268 -4.99 11.56 -12.09
C THR A 268 -5.31 10.37 -13.01
N THR A 269 -4.30 9.82 -13.70
CA THR A 269 -4.44 8.65 -14.59
C THR A 269 -4.31 7.30 -13.88
N ASN A 270 -4.01 7.28 -12.58
CA ASN A 270 -3.94 6.05 -11.81
C ASN A 270 -5.32 5.42 -11.68
N SER A 271 -5.39 4.10 -11.84
CA SER A 271 -6.63 3.36 -11.60
C SER A 271 -6.63 2.75 -10.20
N PHE A 272 -7.77 2.80 -9.54
CA PHE A 272 -7.98 2.26 -8.20
C PHE A 272 -9.10 1.25 -8.23
N GLY A 273 -9.07 0.30 -7.30
CA GLY A 273 -10.14 -0.69 -7.15
C GLY A 273 -10.12 -1.37 -5.80
N VAL A 274 -11.13 -2.20 -5.60
CA VAL A 274 -11.31 -3.04 -4.42
C VAL A 274 -11.44 -4.49 -4.89
N ILE A 275 -10.77 -5.40 -4.18
CA ILE A 275 -10.96 -6.84 -4.32
C ILE A 275 -12.10 -7.23 -3.37
N GLU A 276 -13.26 -7.55 -3.92
CA GLU A 276 -14.45 -7.94 -3.14
C GLU A 276 -14.48 -9.47 -2.93
N LYS A 277 -14.01 -10.21 -3.94
CA LYS A 277 -13.90 -11.67 -3.94
C LYS A 277 -12.49 -12.09 -4.31
N GLY A 278 -12.10 -13.32 -3.91
CA GLY A 278 -10.75 -13.80 -4.17
C GLY A 278 -10.40 -13.81 -5.66
N ALA A 279 -11.35 -14.15 -6.52
CA ALA A 279 -11.18 -14.17 -7.97
C ALA A 279 -10.93 -12.78 -8.59
N ASP A 280 -11.32 -11.67 -7.94
CA ASP A 280 -11.12 -10.32 -8.49
C ASP A 280 -9.63 -9.98 -8.62
N VAL A 281 -8.76 -10.66 -7.86
CA VAL A 281 -7.31 -10.51 -7.97
C VAL A 281 -6.83 -10.84 -9.38
N LEU A 282 -7.49 -11.76 -10.09
CA LEU A 282 -7.15 -12.11 -11.47
C LEU A 282 -7.53 -11.00 -12.45
N GLY A 283 -8.56 -10.21 -12.13
CA GLY A 283 -8.91 -8.98 -12.85
C GLY A 283 -7.75 -7.98 -12.85
N VAL A 284 -7.00 -7.90 -11.74
CA VAL A 284 -5.79 -7.06 -11.63
C VAL A 284 -4.68 -7.51 -12.58
N LEU A 285 -4.64 -8.81 -12.92
CA LEU A 285 -3.62 -9.44 -13.76
C LEU A 285 -4.04 -9.57 -15.23
N ARG A 286 -5.16 -8.95 -15.66
CA ARG A 286 -5.59 -8.98 -17.07
C ARG A 286 -4.70 -8.13 -17.97
N GLY A 287 -4.35 -8.67 -19.14
CA GLY A 287 -3.59 -8.04 -20.21
C GLY A 287 -4.46 -7.63 -21.40
N GLY A 288 -5.60 -7.00 -21.14
CA GLY A 288 -6.68 -6.80 -22.10
C GLY A 288 -7.95 -7.50 -21.61
N VAL A 289 -8.59 -8.29 -22.47
CA VAL A 289 -9.80 -9.05 -22.09
C VAL A 289 -9.44 -10.27 -21.23
N ARG A 290 -8.24 -10.83 -21.42
CA ARG A 290 -7.80 -12.09 -20.81
C ARG A 290 -6.79 -11.89 -19.67
N VAL A 291 -6.75 -12.82 -18.71
CA VAL A 291 -5.69 -12.96 -17.71
C VAL A 291 -4.35 -13.20 -18.42
N LYS A 292 -3.34 -12.42 -18.02
CA LYS A 292 -2.03 -12.47 -18.66
C LYS A 292 -1.18 -13.60 -18.08
N PRO A 293 -0.63 -14.51 -18.90
CA PRO A 293 0.42 -15.44 -18.48
C PRO A 293 1.72 -14.65 -18.32
N ALA A 294 1.93 -14.07 -17.13
CA ALA A 294 3.11 -13.29 -16.81
C ALA A 294 3.65 -13.67 -15.44
N VAL A 295 4.96 -13.49 -15.28
CA VAL A 295 5.64 -13.58 -13.99
C VAL A 295 5.71 -12.18 -13.42
N TYR A 296 5.46 -12.04 -12.12
CA TYR A 296 5.43 -10.77 -11.41
C TYR A 296 6.43 -10.81 -10.27
N THR A 297 7.25 -9.78 -10.16
CA THR A 297 8.14 -9.57 -9.02
C THR A 297 7.36 -8.84 -7.94
N TYR A 298 7.42 -9.31 -6.68
CA TYR A 298 6.68 -8.70 -5.58
C TYR A 298 7.50 -8.53 -4.31
N ILE A 299 7.06 -7.60 -3.47
CA ILE A 299 7.41 -7.52 -2.05
C ILE A 299 6.14 -7.40 -1.19
N ILE A 300 6.26 -7.80 0.06
CA ILE A 300 5.41 -7.34 1.15
C ILE A 300 6.25 -6.35 1.96
N SER A 301 5.90 -5.08 1.87
CA SER A 301 6.63 -3.97 2.48
C SER A 301 6.64 -4.08 4.01
N ALA A 302 7.80 -3.84 4.63
CA ALA A 302 7.90 -3.71 6.09
C ALA A 302 7.55 -2.29 6.59
N GLU A 303 7.45 -1.32 5.69
CA GLU A 303 7.18 0.09 6.02
C GLU A 303 5.69 0.35 6.26
N ASP A 304 4.83 -0.26 5.45
CA ASP A 304 3.40 0.03 5.41
C ASP A 304 2.53 -1.21 5.18
N ASP A 305 3.10 -2.41 5.34
CA ASP A 305 2.43 -3.71 5.12
C ASP A 305 1.67 -3.79 3.76
N SER A 306 2.16 -3.10 2.72
CA SER A 306 1.59 -3.19 1.38
C SER A 306 2.24 -4.29 0.53
N LEU A 307 1.41 -5.04 -0.20
CA LEU A 307 1.84 -5.90 -1.30
C LEU A 307 2.11 -5.02 -2.52
N ARG A 308 3.36 -4.99 -2.99
CA ARG A 308 3.81 -4.16 -4.10
C ARG A 308 4.40 -5.05 -5.18
N PHE A 309 3.96 -4.92 -6.43
CA PHE A 309 4.43 -5.78 -7.51
C PHE A 309 4.42 -5.14 -8.89
N SER A 310 5.18 -5.72 -9.81
CA SER A 310 5.14 -5.43 -11.26
C SER A 310 5.52 -6.65 -12.07
N GLU A 311 5.25 -6.60 -13.37
CA GLU A 311 5.65 -7.68 -14.29
C GLU A 311 7.17 -7.82 -14.38
N THR A 312 7.66 -9.05 -14.24
CA THR A 312 9.06 -9.41 -14.34
C THR A 312 9.53 -9.33 -15.79
N GLY A 313 10.48 -8.43 -16.05
CA GLY A 313 11.06 -8.28 -17.39
C GLY A 313 10.51 -7.09 -18.15
N ALA A 314 9.71 -6.21 -17.55
CA ALA A 314 9.38 -4.94 -18.18
C ALA A 314 10.64 -4.07 -18.42
N ALA A 315 10.75 -3.45 -19.60
CA ALA A 315 11.95 -2.74 -20.08
C ALA A 315 12.50 -1.69 -19.10
N PHE A 316 11.63 -0.97 -18.39
CA PHE A 316 12.04 0.01 -17.37
C PHE A 316 12.85 -0.65 -16.24
N PHE A 317 12.49 -1.87 -15.87
CA PHE A 317 13.04 -2.56 -14.70
C PHE A 317 14.36 -3.28 -14.98
N VAL A 318 14.78 -3.39 -16.24
CA VAL A 318 15.98 -4.15 -16.64
C VAL A 318 17.27 -3.45 -16.23
N ASP A 319 17.26 -2.12 -16.21
CA ASP A 319 18.44 -1.32 -15.86
C ASP A 319 18.62 -1.09 -14.36
N PHE A 320 17.63 -1.45 -13.53
CA PHE A 320 17.75 -1.31 -12.08
C PHE A 320 18.49 -2.50 -11.48
N ALA A 321 19.43 -2.21 -10.57
CA ALA A 321 20.24 -3.21 -9.89
C ALA A 321 19.42 -4.23 -9.06
N SER A 322 18.20 -3.88 -8.67
CA SER A 322 17.24 -4.81 -8.06
C SER A 322 15.80 -4.30 -8.17
N LYS A 323 14.92 -5.13 -8.72
CA LYS A 323 13.46 -4.89 -8.78
C LYS A 323 12.83 -4.95 -7.39
N HIS A 324 13.28 -5.87 -6.54
CA HIS A 324 12.80 -5.96 -5.15
C HIS A 324 13.19 -4.72 -4.35
N ALA A 325 14.43 -4.24 -4.48
CA ALA A 325 14.87 -3.00 -3.83
C ALA A 325 14.08 -1.79 -4.37
N LEU A 326 13.79 -1.77 -5.67
CA LEU A 326 12.96 -0.75 -6.29
C LEU A 326 11.56 -0.71 -5.70
N HIS A 327 10.86 -1.85 -5.55
CA HIS A 327 9.55 -1.86 -4.88
C HIS A 327 9.62 -1.52 -3.40
N ALA A 328 10.72 -1.87 -2.73
CA ALA A 328 10.94 -1.58 -1.32
C ALA A 328 11.40 -0.14 -1.06
N ASN A 329 11.54 0.71 -2.09
CA ASN A 329 12.13 2.04 -1.95
C ASN A 329 13.51 1.99 -1.24
N CYS A 330 14.29 0.93 -1.52
CA CYS A 330 15.53 0.59 -0.82
C CYS A 330 15.41 0.48 0.71
N HIS A 331 14.28 0.02 1.24
CA HIS A 331 14.19 -0.36 2.64
C HIS A 331 15.12 -1.58 2.91
N PRO A 332 15.91 -1.59 4.00
CA PRO A 332 16.90 -2.65 4.26
C PRO A 332 16.28 -4.01 4.56
N CYS A 333 14.98 -4.06 4.84
CA CYS A 333 14.23 -5.29 5.05
C CYS A 333 12.82 -5.23 4.44
N VAL A 334 12.21 -6.39 4.27
CA VAL A 334 10.82 -6.57 3.83
C VAL A 334 10.13 -7.59 4.74
N ARG A 335 8.80 -7.63 4.79
CA ARG A 335 8.10 -8.77 5.41
C ARG A 335 8.37 -10.05 4.61
N TYR A 336 8.29 -9.92 3.28
CA TYR A 336 8.56 -11.00 2.34
C TYR A 336 8.84 -10.47 0.92
N SER A 337 9.40 -11.30 0.05
CA SER A 337 9.59 -10.97 -1.37
C SER A 337 9.84 -12.20 -2.23
N GLY A 338 9.54 -12.11 -3.53
CA GLY A 338 9.78 -13.19 -4.48
C GLY A 338 9.23 -12.86 -5.86
N GLU A 339 8.81 -13.89 -6.57
CA GLU A 339 8.05 -13.86 -7.80
C GLU A 339 6.73 -14.63 -7.63
N PHE A 340 5.74 -14.31 -8.47
CA PHE A 340 4.51 -15.09 -8.57
C PHE A 340 3.98 -15.07 -10.01
N HIS A 341 3.14 -16.04 -10.35
CA HIS A 341 2.41 -16.05 -11.63
C HIS A 341 1.06 -16.77 -11.51
N PRO A 342 0.03 -16.32 -12.24
CA PRO A 342 -1.20 -17.09 -12.38
C PRO A 342 -0.98 -18.26 -13.33
N ARG A 343 -1.71 -19.34 -13.11
CA ARG A 343 -1.84 -20.46 -14.06
C ARG A 343 -3.23 -21.10 -13.96
N PRO A 344 -3.72 -21.74 -15.02
CA PRO A 344 -4.89 -22.61 -14.92
C PRO A 344 -4.55 -23.85 -14.08
N ALA A 345 -5.57 -24.42 -13.43
CA ALA A 345 -5.42 -25.64 -12.65
C ALA A 345 -4.85 -26.79 -13.50
N GLY A 346 -3.83 -27.47 -12.97
CA GLY A 346 -3.07 -28.47 -13.73
C GLY A 346 -2.00 -27.91 -14.68
N GLY A 347 -1.85 -26.59 -14.77
CA GLY A 347 -0.81 -25.92 -15.54
C GLY A 347 -1.17 -25.65 -17.01
N TRP A 348 -0.31 -24.88 -17.67
CA TRP A 348 -0.53 -24.38 -19.02
C TRP A 348 -0.53 -25.46 -20.11
N ALA A 349 0.10 -26.61 -19.88
CA ALA A 349 0.21 -27.69 -20.88
C ALA A 349 -1.15 -28.34 -21.21
N ALA A 350 -2.08 -28.36 -20.25
CA ALA A 350 -3.40 -28.95 -20.40
C ALA A 350 -4.50 -27.90 -20.64
N PHE A 351 -4.14 -26.63 -20.81
CA PHE A 351 -5.08 -25.53 -20.92
C PHE A 351 -5.60 -25.33 -22.34
N ASP A 352 -6.91 -25.22 -22.48
CA ASP A 352 -7.57 -24.85 -23.73
C ASP A 352 -7.90 -23.36 -23.75
N ASP A 353 -7.30 -22.62 -24.69
CA ASP A 353 -7.45 -21.18 -24.82
C ASP A 353 -8.88 -20.72 -25.16
N ALA A 354 -9.70 -21.62 -25.69
CA ALA A 354 -11.11 -21.37 -25.95
C ALA A 354 -11.93 -21.22 -24.66
N THR A 355 -11.42 -21.72 -23.53
CA THR A 355 -12.09 -21.61 -22.22
C THR A 355 -12.13 -20.14 -21.78
N PRO A 356 -13.32 -19.56 -21.50
CA PRO A 356 -13.44 -18.22 -20.92
C PRO A 356 -12.79 -18.14 -19.55
N ASP A 357 -12.16 -17.02 -19.20
CA ASP A 357 -11.40 -16.89 -17.95
C ASP A 357 -12.27 -17.07 -16.69
N GLU A 358 -13.56 -16.78 -16.80
CA GLU A 358 -14.55 -16.97 -15.74
C GLU A 358 -14.85 -18.44 -15.44
N GLU A 359 -14.58 -19.34 -16.39
CA GLU A 359 -14.74 -20.80 -16.25
C GLU A 359 -13.44 -21.49 -15.85
N VAL A 360 -12.30 -20.79 -15.95
CA VAL A 360 -11.00 -21.32 -15.59
C VAL A 360 -10.85 -21.37 -14.07
N LYS A 361 -10.48 -22.54 -13.56
CA LYS A 361 -10.01 -22.68 -12.18
C LYS A 361 -8.59 -22.15 -12.10
N TRP A 362 -8.44 -20.94 -11.61
CA TRP A 362 -7.14 -20.29 -11.50
C TRP A 362 -6.38 -20.69 -10.23
N GLU A 363 -5.06 -20.80 -10.39
CA GLU A 363 -4.09 -20.98 -9.33
C GLU A 363 -3.09 -19.82 -9.35
N ILE A 364 -2.58 -19.44 -8.19
CA ILE A 364 -1.43 -18.54 -8.05
C ILE A 364 -0.25 -19.35 -7.51
N VAL A 365 0.83 -19.40 -8.29
CA VAL A 365 2.11 -19.93 -7.82
C VAL A 365 2.93 -18.75 -7.32
N VAL A 366 3.44 -18.84 -6.10
CA VAL A 366 4.25 -17.81 -5.44
C VAL A 366 5.52 -18.44 -4.87
N ASP A 367 6.61 -17.68 -4.78
CA ASP A 367 7.88 -18.18 -4.29
C ASP A 367 8.62 -17.20 -3.37
N ASN A 368 9.83 -17.60 -2.94
CA ASN A 368 10.82 -16.80 -2.21
C ASN A 368 12.01 -16.36 -3.10
N ASN A 369 11.83 -16.30 -4.42
CA ASN A 369 12.86 -15.97 -5.39
C ASN A 369 13.21 -14.47 -5.38
N SER A 370 14.00 -14.06 -4.38
CA SER A 370 14.62 -12.74 -4.32
C SER A 370 16.10 -12.85 -4.06
N GLY A 371 16.94 -12.40 -5.00
CA GLY A 371 18.37 -12.24 -4.73
C GLY A 371 18.64 -11.18 -3.65
N THR A 372 17.81 -10.15 -3.57
CA THR A 372 18.01 -9.00 -2.70
C THR A 372 17.67 -9.25 -1.24
N TYR A 373 16.57 -9.95 -0.94
CA TYR A 373 16.17 -10.23 0.45
C TYR A 373 16.21 -11.72 0.80
N SER A 374 16.17 -12.59 -0.20
CA SER A 374 16.32 -14.05 -0.06
C SER A 374 15.53 -14.66 1.12
N PRO A 375 14.19 -14.48 1.19
CA PRO A 375 13.43 -14.94 2.33
C PRO A 375 13.62 -16.42 2.66
N ASP A 376 13.61 -16.72 3.96
CA ASP A 376 13.74 -18.09 4.45
C ASP A 376 12.56 -18.97 3.97
N LYS A 377 12.87 -20.14 3.42
CA LYS A 377 11.88 -21.10 2.91
C LYS A 377 10.89 -21.59 3.97
N THR A 378 11.27 -21.55 5.25
CA THR A 378 10.40 -21.90 6.38
C THR A 378 9.19 -20.97 6.51
N LEU A 379 9.19 -19.82 5.84
CA LEU A 379 8.10 -18.85 5.82
C LEU A 379 7.10 -19.08 4.67
N LEU A 380 7.39 -19.95 3.69
CA LEU A 380 6.47 -20.26 2.58
C LEU A 380 5.07 -20.69 3.06
N PRO A 381 4.92 -21.53 4.11
CA PRO A 381 3.59 -21.87 4.64
C PRO A 381 2.82 -20.65 5.16
N LYS A 382 3.49 -19.68 5.78
CA LYS A 382 2.88 -18.43 6.27
C LYS A 382 2.43 -17.55 5.12
N LEU A 383 3.24 -17.44 4.07
CA LEU A 383 2.87 -16.72 2.85
C LEU A 383 1.66 -17.35 2.17
N LYS A 384 1.65 -18.68 2.01
CA LYS A 384 0.51 -19.43 1.46
C LYS A 384 -0.77 -19.11 2.24
N ALA A 385 -0.72 -19.27 3.56
CA ALA A 385 -1.87 -19.01 4.42
C ALA A 385 -2.35 -17.54 4.37
N LEU A 386 -1.42 -16.57 4.29
CA LEU A 386 -1.76 -15.17 4.11
C LEU A 386 -2.52 -14.91 2.80
N LEU A 387 -2.05 -15.48 1.69
CA LEU A 387 -2.70 -15.30 0.39
C LEU A 387 -4.05 -16.02 0.34
N GLU A 388 -4.16 -17.23 0.89
CA GLU A 388 -5.44 -17.97 0.98
C GLU A 388 -6.46 -17.25 1.87
N TYR A 389 -6.00 -16.57 2.93
CA TYR A 389 -6.86 -15.73 3.78
C TYR A 389 -7.46 -14.53 3.03
N ASN A 390 -6.78 -14.05 1.99
CA ASN A 390 -7.23 -12.90 1.20
C ASN A 390 -7.95 -13.29 -0.10
N PHE A 391 -7.54 -14.41 -0.72
CA PHE A 391 -8.00 -14.84 -2.03
C PHE A 391 -8.66 -16.22 -1.95
N THR A 392 -9.77 -16.31 -1.22
CA THR A 392 -10.43 -17.57 -0.84
C THR A 392 -10.86 -18.45 -2.01
N ASP A 393 -11.08 -17.86 -3.19
CA ASP A 393 -11.54 -18.55 -4.40
C ASP A 393 -10.39 -18.91 -5.36
N VAL A 394 -9.13 -18.68 -4.96
CA VAL A 394 -7.94 -18.93 -5.78
C VAL A 394 -7.01 -19.87 -5.03
N ALA A 395 -6.64 -20.99 -5.66
CA ALA A 395 -5.70 -21.93 -5.06
C ALA A 395 -4.28 -21.34 -5.08
N VAL A 396 -3.59 -21.38 -3.93
CA VAL A 396 -2.23 -20.83 -3.81
C VAL A 396 -1.21 -21.96 -3.67
N TYR A 397 -0.12 -21.90 -4.44
CA TYR A 397 1.02 -22.82 -4.31
C TYR A 397 2.26 -22.01 -3.97
N ALA A 398 2.81 -22.22 -2.76
CA ALA A 398 4.04 -21.59 -2.34
C ALA A 398 5.21 -22.57 -2.51
N LEU A 399 6.11 -22.27 -3.45
CA LEU A 399 7.24 -23.14 -3.81
C LEU A 399 8.57 -22.45 -3.46
N ASP A 400 9.56 -23.24 -3.05
CA ASP A 400 10.91 -22.71 -2.85
C ASP A 400 11.59 -22.42 -4.19
N ARG A 401 12.46 -21.41 -4.22
CA ARG A 401 13.24 -21.04 -5.41
C ARG A 401 14.10 -22.17 -5.99
N GLU A 402 14.45 -23.17 -5.18
CA GLU A 402 15.22 -24.35 -5.59
C GLU A 402 14.31 -25.52 -6.03
N ASP A 403 12.98 -25.38 -5.95
CA ASP A 403 12.02 -26.41 -6.34
C ASP A 403 11.97 -26.55 -7.88
N PRO A 404 12.24 -27.74 -8.45
CA PRO A 404 12.12 -27.98 -9.89
C PRO A 404 10.73 -27.65 -10.44
N ALA A 405 9.66 -27.90 -9.68
CA ALA A 405 8.29 -27.64 -10.10
C ALA A 405 8.00 -26.14 -10.27
N LEU A 406 8.69 -25.28 -9.53
CA LEU A 406 8.62 -23.84 -9.73
C LEU A 406 9.21 -23.44 -11.07
N THR A 407 10.38 -24.00 -11.39
CA THR A 407 11.07 -23.72 -12.67
C THR A 407 10.20 -24.16 -13.85
N GLU A 408 9.67 -25.39 -13.81
CA GLU A 408 8.75 -25.91 -14.84
C GLU A 408 7.52 -25.02 -15.00
N SER A 409 6.85 -24.68 -13.89
CA SER A 409 5.64 -23.85 -13.89
C SER A 409 5.90 -22.45 -14.48
N ARG A 410 7.06 -21.85 -14.14
CA ARG A 410 7.46 -20.52 -14.63
C ARG A 410 7.80 -20.55 -16.12
N GLU A 411 8.50 -21.58 -16.57
CA GLU A 411 8.85 -21.76 -17.99
C GLU A 411 7.61 -22.02 -18.84
N ALA A 412 6.68 -22.84 -18.35
CA ALA A 412 5.39 -23.08 -19.01
C ALA A 412 4.59 -21.78 -19.15
N CYS A 413 4.55 -20.94 -18.11
CA CYS A 413 3.91 -19.62 -18.16
C CYS A 413 4.51 -18.74 -19.27
N ARG A 414 5.85 -18.63 -19.33
CA ARG A 414 6.55 -17.86 -20.37
C ARG A 414 6.33 -18.41 -21.77
N ALA A 415 6.41 -19.73 -21.93
CA ALA A 415 6.18 -20.39 -23.22
C ALA A 415 4.76 -20.14 -23.73
N TYR A 416 3.76 -20.24 -22.84
CA TYR A 416 2.37 -19.96 -23.20
C TYR A 416 2.17 -18.50 -23.63
N ALA A 417 2.79 -17.56 -22.92
CA ALA A 417 2.74 -16.13 -23.26
C ALA A 417 3.23 -15.85 -24.68
N LEU A 418 4.37 -16.45 -25.06
CA LEU A 418 4.97 -16.31 -26.39
C LEU A 418 4.10 -16.93 -27.49
N ASN A 419 3.55 -18.11 -27.24
CA ASN A 419 2.87 -18.89 -28.27
C ASN A 419 1.40 -18.47 -28.49
N HIS A 420 0.71 -18.03 -27.44
CA HIS A 420 -0.76 -17.85 -27.48
C HIS A 420 -1.25 -16.43 -27.18
N ARG A 421 -0.39 -15.55 -26.65
CA ARG A 421 -0.81 -14.21 -26.20
C ARG A 421 -0.11 -13.06 -26.93
N GLY A 422 0.61 -13.36 -28.02
CA GLY A 422 1.25 -12.34 -28.85
C GLY A 422 2.36 -11.55 -28.13
N VAL A 423 2.89 -12.07 -27.02
CA VAL A 423 4.02 -11.50 -26.31
C VAL A 423 5.28 -11.77 -27.13
N LYS A 424 6.08 -10.74 -27.40
CA LYS A 424 7.33 -10.93 -28.14
C LYS A 424 8.44 -11.39 -27.19
N LYS A 425 9.46 -12.07 -27.74
CA LYS A 425 10.59 -12.56 -26.94
C LYS A 425 11.33 -11.42 -26.25
N GLU A 426 11.37 -10.26 -26.89
CA GLU A 426 11.99 -9.03 -26.40
C GLU A 426 11.21 -8.41 -25.23
N ASP A 427 9.91 -8.69 -25.10
CA ASP A 427 9.07 -8.18 -24.00
C ASP A 427 9.29 -8.96 -22.69
N LEU A 428 9.68 -10.25 -22.78
CA LEU A 428 9.97 -11.10 -21.62
C LEU A 428 11.42 -10.97 -21.14
N GLN A 429 12.33 -10.60 -22.04
CA GLN A 429 13.76 -10.41 -21.77
C GLN A 429 14.26 -9.18 -22.54
N PRO A 430 13.97 -7.96 -22.09
CA PRO A 430 14.51 -6.78 -22.72
C PRO A 430 16.02 -6.84 -22.56
N GLN A 431 16.74 -6.76 -23.68
CA GLN A 431 18.18 -6.75 -23.65
C GLN A 431 18.66 -5.38 -23.19
N ARG A 432 19.69 -5.37 -22.35
CA ARG A 432 20.41 -4.14 -22.01
C ARG A 432 21.06 -3.63 -23.30
N HIS A 433 20.64 -2.47 -23.81
CA HIS A 433 21.32 -1.85 -24.95
C HIS A 433 22.73 -1.44 -24.51
N GLN A 434 23.73 -2.25 -24.87
CA GLN A 434 25.14 -2.02 -24.51
C GLN A 434 25.72 -0.73 -25.12
N ASP A 435 25.03 -0.16 -26.12
CA ASP A 435 25.47 1.05 -26.85
C ASP A 435 25.03 2.38 -26.21
N GLN A 436 24.35 2.36 -25.04
CA GLN A 436 24.00 3.60 -24.33
C GLN A 436 24.97 3.85 -23.17
N GLU A 437 25.77 4.92 -23.28
CA GLU A 437 26.75 5.35 -22.27
C GLU A 437 26.13 5.70 -20.90
N VAL A 438 24.83 5.97 -20.85
CA VAL A 438 24.08 6.41 -19.66
C VAL A 438 22.93 5.44 -19.38
N THR A 439 22.88 4.86 -18.18
CA THR A 439 21.82 3.91 -17.79
C THR A 439 20.50 4.63 -17.52
N LEU A 440 19.38 3.91 -17.61
CA LEU A 440 18.08 4.47 -17.22
C LEU A 440 18.03 4.92 -15.76
N ALA A 441 18.73 4.22 -14.86
CA ALA A 441 18.86 4.61 -13.46
C ALA A 441 19.61 5.96 -13.32
N ASP A 442 20.64 6.19 -14.13
CA ASP A 442 21.37 7.45 -14.18
C ASP A 442 20.50 8.58 -14.73
N ARG A 443 19.74 8.34 -15.81
CA ARG A 443 18.79 9.32 -16.37
C ARG A 443 17.72 9.72 -15.35
N VAL A 444 17.12 8.73 -14.67
CA VAL A 444 16.14 8.97 -13.61
C VAL A 444 16.75 9.76 -12.46
N SER A 445 18.00 9.46 -12.07
CA SER A 445 18.70 10.24 -11.05
C SER A 445 19.02 11.66 -11.51
N GLN A 446 19.34 11.88 -12.78
CA GLN A 446 19.62 13.22 -13.33
C GLN A 446 18.35 14.06 -13.37
N ILE A 447 17.24 13.51 -13.88
CA ILE A 447 15.93 14.18 -13.87
C ILE A 447 15.54 14.57 -12.45
N SER A 448 15.67 13.64 -11.49
CA SER A 448 15.40 13.95 -10.09
C SER A 448 16.32 15.03 -9.51
N LYS A 449 17.56 15.20 -10.01
CA LYS A 449 18.51 16.24 -9.57
C LYS A 449 18.24 17.60 -10.21
N GLU A 450 17.92 17.62 -11.50
CA GLU A 450 17.50 18.83 -12.22
C GLU A 450 16.17 19.36 -11.65
N GLU A 451 15.26 18.45 -11.30
CA GLU A 451 14.07 18.75 -10.51
C GLU A 451 14.40 19.27 -9.10
N LEU A 452 15.52 18.91 -8.48
CA LEU A 452 15.90 19.49 -7.18
C LEU A 452 16.54 20.89 -7.31
N GLN A 453 17.26 21.17 -8.40
CA GLN A 453 17.94 22.45 -8.62
C GLN A 453 16.99 23.57 -9.09
N ASN A 454 15.97 23.25 -9.89
CA ASN A 454 14.96 24.22 -10.36
C ASN A 454 13.91 24.57 -9.28
N VAL A 455 14.29 24.60 -8.00
CA VAL A 455 13.43 24.93 -6.83
C VAL A 455 14.08 25.99 -5.94
N GLU A 456 15.38 26.26 -6.10
CA GLU A 456 16.09 27.33 -5.38
C GLU A 456 16.10 28.67 -6.14
N THR A 457 15.35 28.79 -7.23
CA THR A 457 15.20 30.02 -8.03
C THR A 457 13.77 30.49 -8.12
#